data_AF-A0A931CAF8-F1
#
_entry.id   AF-A0A931CAF8-F1
#
_cell.length_a   1.000
_cell.length_b   1.000
_cell.length_c   1.000
_cell.angle_alpha   90.00
_cell.angle_beta   90.00
_cell.angle_gamma   90.00
#
_symmetry.space_group_name_H-M   'P 1'
#
loop_
_entity.id
_entity.type
_entity.pdbx_description
1 polymer ?
#
loop_
_entity_poly.entity_id
_entity_poly.type
_entity_poly.pdbx_seq_one_letter_code
_entity_poly.pdbx_strand_id
1 'polypeptide(L)'
;MSVFRSRPALRWLVPSAAAVAVIGGGAAAGTIVASADPALPERTAAELLVDLQNADPKGLSGTVVQSSDLGLPGVAGLLSKAAPSGGGLTSLIAGSNTARVWYAGEEKVRLALLGTDGETDFIRNGSDVWAWNSTKNTGTHATLPADKQDPKALPSGLPSTPKEAADAALAAIDPTTEVATTGAAEVAGRDAYELVLTPRDTKSLVGQVRLAIDAAEHIPLRVDVYAKNATKPSVRVAFEQVSFDVPDAEQFAFNPPPGAKVDEAGSVFGPDAAKPEGAKPGAIKPQAGKPAGAEGEPKVIGEGWTSIVTAKLPESPADAAAESGEGAEFAKGFLDTMPKVSGEWGSGRLLSGALFTVLLTDDGRVFAGAVTADALYAVA
;
A
#
# COMPACT_ATOMS: atom_id res chain seq x y z
N MET A 1 -8.16 -22.06 19.64
CA MET A 1 -7.14 -21.08 20.12
C MET A 1 -6.61 -20.35 18.90
N SER A 2 -6.47 -19.02 18.96
CA SER A 2 -6.06 -18.21 17.79
C SER A 2 -4.71 -18.66 17.21
N VAL A 3 -4.65 -18.72 15.87
CA VAL A 3 -3.47 -19.02 15.05
C VAL A 3 -2.27 -18.15 15.40
N PHE A 4 -2.55 -16.87 15.66
CA PHE A 4 -1.54 -15.86 15.94
C PHE A 4 -0.90 -16.04 17.32
N ARG A 5 -1.63 -16.64 18.28
CA ARG A 5 -1.14 -16.93 19.63
C ARG A 5 -0.20 -18.16 19.68
N SER A 6 -0.16 -18.98 18.63
CA SER A 6 0.67 -20.18 18.52
C SER A 6 1.76 -20.09 17.44
N ARG A 7 1.76 -19.05 16.60
CA ARG A 7 2.66 -18.93 15.44
C ARG A 7 3.18 -17.48 15.28
N PRO A 8 4.17 -17.04 16.09
CA PRO A 8 4.68 -15.67 16.04
C PRO A 8 5.17 -15.25 14.64
N ALA A 9 5.78 -16.17 13.87
CA ALA A 9 6.21 -15.91 12.49
C ALA A 9 5.05 -15.62 11.50
N LEU A 10 3.82 -16.12 11.76
CA LEU A 10 2.67 -15.85 10.88
C LEU A 10 2.01 -14.48 11.13
N ARG A 11 2.25 -13.86 12.30
CA ARG A 11 1.82 -12.48 12.56
C ARG A 11 2.43 -11.47 11.57
N TRP A 12 3.56 -11.84 10.95
CA TRP A 12 4.41 -10.90 10.21
C TRP A 12 4.35 -10.98 8.67
N LEU A 13 3.46 -11.80 8.08
CA LEU A 13 3.14 -11.65 6.65
C LEU A 13 2.51 -10.28 6.33
N VAL A 14 1.81 -9.65 7.29
CA VAL A 14 1.16 -8.35 7.10
C VAL A 14 2.15 -7.18 7.10
N PRO A 15 3.14 -7.07 8.02
CA PRO A 15 4.08 -5.95 8.01
C PRO A 15 5.29 -6.19 7.10
N SER A 16 5.64 -7.45 6.80
CA SER A 16 6.53 -7.75 5.65
C SER A 16 5.87 -7.34 4.33
N ALA A 17 4.54 -7.54 4.21
CA ALA A 17 3.79 -6.94 3.12
C ALA A 17 3.70 -5.42 3.24
N ALA A 18 3.61 -4.81 4.44
CA ALA A 18 3.58 -3.36 4.59
C ALA A 18 4.90 -2.68 4.15
N ALA A 19 6.06 -3.30 4.42
CA ALA A 19 7.35 -2.82 3.91
C ALA A 19 7.46 -2.93 2.38
N VAL A 20 6.75 -3.88 1.75
CA VAL A 20 6.70 -4.07 0.29
C VAL A 20 5.57 -3.26 -0.38
N ALA A 21 4.50 -2.94 0.35
CA ALA A 21 3.28 -2.28 -0.14
C ALA A 21 3.35 -0.74 -0.13
N VAL A 22 4.47 -0.14 0.27
CA VAL A 22 4.70 1.31 0.10
C VAL A 22 4.92 1.68 -1.38
N ILE A 23 5.08 0.70 -2.28
CA ILE A 23 5.09 0.92 -3.73
C ILE A 23 3.63 1.00 -4.28
N GLY A 24 2.92 2.09 -3.95
CA GLY A 24 1.69 2.52 -4.64
C GLY A 24 0.65 3.36 -3.83
N GLY A 25 0.51 4.68 -4.10
CA GLY A 25 -0.65 5.53 -3.68
C GLY A 25 -0.38 7.03 -3.36
N GLY A 26 -1.35 7.96 -3.49
CA GLY A 26 -1.22 9.45 -3.30
C GLY A 26 -2.51 10.22 -2.95
N ALA A 27 -2.58 11.45 -2.39
CA ALA A 27 -1.76 12.71 -2.31
C ALA A 27 -2.02 13.60 -1.03
N ALA A 28 -1.31 14.74 -0.78
CA ALA A 28 -1.55 15.86 0.23
C ALA A 28 -0.97 15.90 1.71
N ALA A 29 -0.23 16.97 2.08
CA ALA A 29 0.77 17.04 3.21
C ALA A 29 0.37 17.76 4.54
N GLY A 30 1.32 17.82 5.51
CA GLY A 30 1.23 18.59 6.77
C GLY A 30 2.56 19.24 7.22
N THR A 31 2.51 20.40 7.86
CA THR A 31 3.67 21.29 8.14
C THR A 31 4.52 20.89 9.34
N ILE A 32 5.85 21.04 9.22
CA ILE A 32 6.80 20.90 10.34
C ILE A 32 6.67 22.10 11.27
N VAL A 33 6.28 21.85 12.53
CA VAL A 33 6.51 22.77 13.64
C VAL A 33 7.82 22.37 14.29
N ALA A 34 8.74 23.31 14.46
CA ALA A 34 9.99 23.08 15.19
C ALA A 34 9.72 23.12 16.71
N SER A 35 9.14 22.04 17.23
CA SER A 35 9.22 21.71 18.65
C SER A 35 10.62 21.19 18.97
N ALA A 36 11.08 21.33 20.22
CA ALA A 36 12.31 20.67 20.64
C ALA A 36 12.11 19.16 20.61
N ASP A 37 13.00 18.43 19.92
CA ASP A 37 12.87 16.97 19.78
C ASP A 37 12.76 16.30 21.15
N PRO A 38 11.81 15.35 21.34
CA PRO A 38 11.68 14.63 22.60
C PRO A 38 13.00 13.96 23.01
N ALA A 39 13.38 14.08 24.28
CA ALA A 39 14.61 13.49 24.80
C ALA A 39 14.48 11.97 25.03
N LEU A 40 14.25 11.22 23.95
CA LEU A 40 14.21 9.76 23.97
C LEU A 40 15.64 9.17 24.04
N PRO A 41 15.84 8.04 24.76
CA PRO A 41 17.11 7.30 24.72
C PRO A 41 17.45 6.83 23.31
N GLU A 42 18.72 6.85 22.92
CA GLU A 42 19.13 6.33 21.61
C GLU A 42 18.73 4.86 21.43
N ARG A 43 18.19 4.52 20.25
CA ARG A 43 17.82 3.16 19.83
C ARG A 43 18.40 2.87 18.45
N THR A 44 18.84 1.63 18.27
CA THR A 44 19.29 1.12 16.97
C THR A 44 18.11 0.68 16.10
N ALA A 45 18.32 0.62 14.77
CA ALA A 45 17.34 0.10 13.83
C ALA A 45 16.86 -1.32 14.18
N ALA A 46 17.77 -2.19 14.63
CA ALA A 46 17.44 -3.57 15.01
C ALA A 46 16.54 -3.62 16.25
N GLU A 47 16.78 -2.76 17.25
CA GLU A 47 15.92 -2.66 18.44
C GLU A 47 14.53 -2.14 18.08
N LEU A 48 14.43 -1.11 17.24
CA LEU A 48 13.13 -0.61 16.78
C LEU A 48 12.33 -1.66 15.99
N LEU A 49 13.01 -2.50 15.18
CA LEU A 49 12.37 -3.63 14.49
C LEU A 49 11.98 -4.77 15.44
N VAL A 50 12.68 -4.96 16.56
CA VAL A 50 12.31 -5.92 17.60
C VAL A 50 11.13 -5.41 18.43
N ASP A 51 11.15 -4.15 18.82
CA ASP A 51 10.07 -3.49 19.56
C ASP A 51 8.78 -3.49 18.72
N LEU A 52 8.88 -3.13 17.43
CA LEU A 52 7.79 -3.23 16.45
C LEU A 52 7.27 -4.69 16.30
N GLN A 53 8.17 -5.69 16.28
CA GLN A 53 7.77 -7.11 16.21
C GLN A 53 7.02 -7.61 17.45
N ASN A 54 7.29 -7.00 18.61
CA ASN A 54 6.70 -7.36 19.90
C ASN A 54 5.46 -6.52 20.26
N ALA A 55 5.11 -5.50 19.47
CA ALA A 55 3.95 -4.66 19.68
C ALA A 55 2.64 -5.50 19.71
N ASP A 56 1.87 -5.36 20.79
CA ASP A 56 0.60 -6.06 21.02
C ASP A 56 -0.42 -5.09 21.67
N PRO A 57 -0.80 -3.99 20.96
CA PRO A 57 -1.71 -2.98 21.48
C PRO A 57 -3.06 -3.62 21.81
N LYS A 58 -3.60 -3.34 23.00
CA LYS A 58 -4.89 -3.91 23.43
C LYS A 58 -6.08 -3.24 22.74
N GLY A 59 -5.91 -1.97 22.42
CA GLY A 59 -6.83 -1.14 21.67
C GLY A 59 -6.04 -0.19 20.78
N LEU A 60 -6.67 0.24 19.69
CA LEU A 60 -6.26 1.42 18.96
C LEU A 60 -7.48 2.05 18.30
N SER A 61 -7.57 3.38 18.33
CA SER A 61 -8.42 4.14 17.42
C SER A 61 -7.70 5.38 16.93
N GLY A 62 -8.01 5.84 15.72
CA GLY A 62 -7.38 7.04 15.20
C GLY A 62 -7.85 7.46 13.81
N THR A 63 -7.44 8.66 13.44
CA THR A 63 -7.60 9.22 12.10
C THR A 63 -6.24 9.18 11.42
N VAL A 64 -6.14 8.43 10.33
CA VAL A 64 -4.97 8.35 9.46
C VAL A 64 -5.24 9.20 8.22
N VAL A 65 -4.35 10.14 7.92
CA VAL A 65 -4.37 10.89 6.66
C VAL A 65 -3.22 10.43 5.77
N GLN A 66 -3.58 10.15 4.54
CA GLN A 66 -2.69 9.74 3.48
C GLN A 66 -2.46 10.92 2.51
N SER A 67 -1.23 10.98 2.04
CA SER A 67 -0.49 12.15 1.58
C SER A 67 0.49 11.76 0.47
N SER A 68 0.80 12.62 -0.52
CA SER A 68 1.80 12.45 -1.62
C SER A 68 1.88 13.66 -2.56
N ASP A 69 2.94 14.47 -2.45
CA ASP A 69 3.43 15.39 -3.50
C ASP A 69 4.07 14.67 -4.72
N LEU A 70 3.31 14.10 -5.66
CA LEU A 70 3.88 13.40 -6.83
C LEU A 70 4.34 14.32 -7.98
N GLY A 71 4.08 15.62 -7.94
CA GLY A 71 4.62 16.59 -8.91
C GLY A 71 4.15 16.40 -10.36
N LEU A 72 2.91 15.93 -10.58
CA LEU A 72 2.35 15.65 -11.90
C LEU A 72 1.49 16.81 -12.43
N PRO A 73 2.03 17.75 -13.25
CA PRO A 73 1.23 18.82 -13.84
C PRO A 73 0.22 18.28 -14.84
N GLY A 74 -0.98 18.88 -14.88
CA GLY A 74 -2.02 18.57 -15.88
C GLY A 74 -2.87 17.33 -15.59
N VAL A 75 -2.30 16.24 -15.08
CA VAL A 75 -3.07 14.99 -14.86
C VAL A 75 -4.10 15.10 -13.74
N ALA A 76 -3.87 15.95 -12.73
CA ALA A 76 -4.79 16.11 -11.60
C ALA A 76 -6.19 16.60 -12.02
N GLY A 77 -6.28 17.44 -13.06
CA GLY A 77 -7.54 17.92 -13.64
C GLY A 77 -8.24 16.92 -14.58
N LEU A 78 -7.54 15.84 -14.95
CA LEU A 78 -8.07 14.74 -15.76
C LEU A 78 -8.51 13.58 -14.85
N LEU A 79 -7.70 13.25 -13.84
CA LEU A 79 -8.02 12.25 -12.81
C LEU A 79 -9.24 12.68 -11.96
N SER A 80 -9.41 13.97 -11.66
CA SER A 80 -10.61 14.47 -10.97
C SER A 80 -11.90 14.41 -11.80
N LYS A 81 -11.79 14.27 -13.13
CA LYS A 81 -12.93 14.00 -14.02
C LYS A 81 -13.18 12.51 -14.25
N ALA A 82 -12.14 11.68 -14.13
CA ALA A 82 -12.22 10.24 -14.36
C ALA A 82 -12.39 9.42 -13.07
N ALA A 83 -12.30 10.03 -11.89
CA ALA A 83 -12.67 9.41 -10.63
C ALA A 83 -14.19 9.14 -10.63
N PRO A 84 -14.66 7.88 -10.70
CA PRO A 84 -16.06 7.58 -10.49
C PRO A 84 -16.43 7.95 -9.04
N SER A 85 -17.64 8.44 -8.83
CA SER A 85 -18.20 8.81 -7.53
C SER A 85 -18.54 7.59 -6.65
N GLY A 86 -17.55 6.74 -6.40
CA GLY A 86 -17.64 5.56 -5.55
C GLY A 86 -16.27 5.19 -4.99
N GLY A 87 -16.10 5.36 -3.67
CA GLY A 87 -14.84 5.15 -2.94
C GLY A 87 -14.34 3.70 -2.89
N GLY A 88 -13.88 3.19 -4.02
CA GLY A 88 -13.05 1.97 -4.07
C GLY A 88 -11.58 2.27 -3.81
N LEU A 89 -10.78 1.24 -3.52
CA LEU A 89 -9.34 1.34 -3.23
C LEU A 89 -8.51 2.06 -4.32
N THR A 90 -9.04 2.23 -5.53
CA THR A 90 -8.44 3.00 -6.62
C THR A 90 -8.44 4.53 -6.39
N SER A 91 -9.25 5.06 -5.46
CA SER A 91 -9.17 6.49 -5.09
C SER A 91 -7.92 6.83 -4.28
N LEU A 92 -7.27 5.82 -3.69
CA LEU A 92 -6.02 5.95 -2.93
C LEU A 92 -4.79 6.29 -3.79
N ILE A 93 -4.97 6.48 -5.10
CA ILE A 93 -3.88 6.68 -6.07
C ILE A 93 -3.55 8.17 -6.26
N ALA A 94 -4.51 9.09 -6.08
CA ALA A 94 -4.28 10.53 -6.15
C ALA A 94 -5.31 11.34 -5.34
N GLY A 95 -4.85 12.24 -4.47
CA GLY A 95 -5.67 13.13 -3.64
C GLY A 95 -5.56 12.82 -2.13
N SER A 96 -5.89 13.76 -1.25
CA SER A 96 -5.94 13.47 0.19
C SER A 96 -6.96 12.39 0.48
N ASN A 97 -6.53 11.29 1.12
CA ASN A 97 -7.43 10.24 1.59
C ASN A 97 -7.38 10.21 3.11
N THR A 98 -8.55 10.26 3.76
CA THR A 98 -8.66 10.14 5.22
C THR A 98 -9.28 8.79 5.54
N ALA A 99 -8.63 8.03 6.42
CA ALA A 99 -9.16 6.79 6.96
C ALA A 99 -9.34 6.93 8.47
N ARG A 100 -10.43 6.38 9.02
CA ARG A 100 -10.54 6.12 10.45
C ARG A 100 -10.34 4.64 10.71
N VAL A 101 -9.55 4.33 11.73
CA VAL A 101 -9.24 2.96 12.14
C VAL A 101 -9.69 2.75 13.59
N TRP A 102 -10.23 1.56 13.85
CA TRP A 102 -10.50 1.03 15.17
C TRP A 102 -10.03 -0.42 15.25
N TYR A 103 -9.41 -0.79 16.35
CA TYR A 103 -8.82 -2.10 16.58
C TYR A 103 -9.03 -2.49 18.05
N ALA A 104 -9.53 -3.70 18.28
CA ALA A 104 -9.71 -4.29 19.61
C ALA A 104 -9.30 -5.78 19.60
N GLY A 105 -8.12 -6.05 19.02
CA GLY A 105 -7.58 -7.39 18.82
C GLY A 105 -7.84 -7.97 17.43
N GLU A 106 -7.24 -9.14 17.16
CA GLU A 106 -7.22 -9.84 15.86
C GLU A 106 -8.60 -10.11 15.25
N GLU A 107 -9.65 -10.15 16.08
CA GLU A 107 -11.03 -10.44 15.69
C GLU A 107 -11.90 -9.18 15.57
N LYS A 108 -11.44 -7.99 15.97
CA LYS A 108 -12.22 -6.75 15.97
C LYS A 108 -11.44 -5.62 15.32
N VAL A 109 -11.81 -5.31 14.08
CA VAL A 109 -11.16 -4.27 13.27
C VAL A 109 -12.23 -3.51 12.50
N ARG A 110 -12.13 -2.18 12.46
CA ARG A 110 -12.90 -1.34 11.52
C ARG A 110 -11.97 -0.37 10.82
N LEU A 111 -12.17 -0.22 9.51
CA LEU A 111 -11.51 0.77 8.67
C LEU A 111 -12.61 1.50 7.87
N ALA A 112 -12.76 2.80 8.11
CA ALA A 112 -13.68 3.66 7.37
C ALA A 112 -12.87 4.61 6.46
N LEU A 113 -12.94 4.41 5.15
CA LEU A 113 -12.34 5.30 4.15
C LEU A 113 -13.31 6.44 3.87
N LEU A 114 -12.93 7.67 4.19
CA LEU A 114 -13.76 8.86 4.01
C LEU A 114 -13.48 9.49 2.64
N GLY A 115 -14.54 9.71 1.87
CA GLY A 115 -14.54 10.54 0.66
C GLY A 115 -15.35 11.82 0.88
N THR A 116 -15.42 12.67 -0.15
CA THR A 116 -16.14 13.96 -0.08
C THR A 116 -17.63 13.80 0.21
N ASP A 117 -18.28 12.84 -0.46
CA ASP A 117 -19.74 12.65 -0.47
C ASP A 117 -20.16 11.26 0.07
N GLY A 118 -19.30 10.62 0.87
CA GLY A 118 -19.59 9.29 1.43
C GLY A 118 -18.40 8.63 2.10
N GLU A 119 -18.61 7.41 2.57
CA GLU A 119 -17.62 6.57 3.25
C GLU A 119 -17.70 5.14 2.72
N THR A 120 -16.59 4.41 2.84
CA THR A 120 -16.52 2.98 2.56
C THR A 120 -15.86 2.25 3.73
N ASP A 121 -16.65 1.40 4.37
CA ASP A 121 -16.33 0.80 5.66
C ASP A 121 -16.06 -0.69 5.52
N PHE A 122 -14.96 -1.15 6.10
CA PHE A 122 -14.64 -2.56 6.28
C PHE A 122 -14.68 -2.86 7.77
N ILE A 123 -15.55 -3.78 8.20
CA ILE A 123 -15.73 -4.13 9.61
C ILE A 123 -15.53 -5.64 9.76
N ARG A 124 -14.65 -6.04 10.67
CA ARG A 124 -14.53 -7.41 11.16
C ARG A 124 -14.96 -7.46 12.62
N ASN A 125 -15.82 -8.43 12.94
CA ASN A 125 -16.23 -8.73 14.31
C ASN A 125 -16.33 -10.26 14.49
N GLY A 126 -15.32 -10.87 15.09
CA GLY A 126 -15.18 -12.33 15.17
C GLY A 126 -14.90 -12.95 13.79
N SER A 127 -15.83 -13.79 13.36
CA SER A 127 -15.88 -14.39 12.02
C SER A 127 -16.55 -13.50 10.97
N ASP A 128 -17.36 -12.53 11.38
CA ASP A 128 -18.20 -11.77 10.47
C ASP A 128 -17.42 -10.59 9.89
N VAL A 129 -17.48 -10.45 8.57
CA VAL A 129 -16.81 -9.42 7.78
C VAL A 129 -17.84 -8.69 6.93
N TRP A 130 -17.84 -7.38 7.04
CA TRP A 130 -18.72 -6.47 6.34
C TRP A 130 -17.89 -5.52 5.48
N ALA A 131 -18.36 -5.29 4.25
CA ALA A 131 -17.94 -4.16 3.42
C ALA A 131 -19.18 -3.30 3.13
N TRP A 132 -19.09 -2.00 3.34
CA TRP A 132 -20.20 -1.05 3.20
C TRP A 132 -19.79 0.12 2.32
N ASN A 133 -20.71 0.61 1.48
CA ASN A 133 -20.54 1.85 0.72
C ASN A 133 -21.76 2.74 0.91
N SER A 134 -21.58 3.89 1.59
CA SER A 134 -22.72 4.73 1.99
C SER A 134 -23.37 5.46 0.81
N THR A 135 -22.59 5.90 -0.18
CA THR A 135 -23.11 6.57 -1.40
C THR A 135 -24.05 5.67 -2.21
N LYS A 136 -23.76 4.37 -2.30
CA LYS A 136 -24.62 3.38 -2.97
C LYS A 136 -25.72 2.82 -2.06
N ASN A 137 -25.63 3.05 -0.74
CA ASN A 137 -26.48 2.44 0.28
C ASN A 137 -26.47 0.88 0.20
N THR A 138 -25.30 0.30 -0.08
CA THR A 138 -25.09 -1.14 -0.30
C THR A 138 -24.02 -1.70 0.62
N GLY A 139 -24.31 -2.83 1.25
CA GLY A 139 -23.38 -3.61 2.06
C GLY A 139 -23.24 -5.05 1.56
N THR A 140 -22.11 -5.65 1.85
CA THR A 140 -21.82 -7.06 1.60
C THR A 140 -21.36 -7.70 2.90
N HIS A 141 -21.96 -8.83 3.25
CA HIS A 141 -21.59 -9.62 4.42
C HIS A 141 -20.93 -10.93 4.01
N ALA A 142 -19.93 -11.37 4.76
CA ALA A 142 -19.32 -12.69 4.61
C ALA A 142 -18.80 -13.21 5.95
N THR A 143 -18.95 -14.51 6.20
CA THR A 143 -18.35 -15.18 7.35
C THR A 143 -17.02 -15.85 6.96
N LEU A 144 -15.96 -15.54 7.71
CA LEU A 144 -14.66 -16.21 7.59
C LEU A 144 -14.78 -17.67 8.04
N PRO A 145 -14.20 -18.64 7.28
CA PRO A 145 -14.23 -20.03 7.68
C PRO A 145 -13.45 -20.26 8.98
N ALA A 146 -13.98 -21.11 9.86
CA ALA A 146 -13.27 -21.51 11.07
C ALA A 146 -11.93 -22.20 10.72
N ASP A 147 -10.85 -21.71 11.30
CA ASP A 147 -9.47 -22.08 10.97
C ASP A 147 -9.18 -23.56 11.27
N LYS A 148 -9.29 -24.42 10.25
CA LYS A 148 -8.85 -25.83 10.31
C LYS A 148 -7.34 -25.89 10.12
N GLN A 149 -6.61 -25.63 11.20
CA GLN A 149 -5.15 -25.72 11.17
C GLN A 149 -4.66 -27.17 11.10
N ASP A 150 -4.23 -27.59 9.91
CA ASP A 150 -3.16 -28.59 9.83
C ASP A 150 -1.82 -27.92 10.20
N PRO A 151 -1.11 -28.41 11.23
CA PRO A 151 0.21 -27.88 11.60
C PRO A 151 1.27 -28.36 10.60
N LYS A 152 1.29 -27.77 9.40
CA LYS A 152 2.46 -27.87 8.51
C LYS A 152 3.68 -27.32 9.26
N ALA A 153 4.69 -28.17 9.39
CA ALA A 153 5.99 -27.80 9.91
C ALA A 153 6.57 -26.63 9.10
N LEU A 154 7.20 -25.69 9.79
CA LEU A 154 7.93 -24.60 9.15
C LEU A 154 9.13 -25.17 8.37
N PRO A 155 9.51 -24.58 7.22
CA PRO A 155 10.79 -24.91 6.60
C PRO A 155 11.93 -24.59 7.58
N SER A 156 12.83 -25.55 7.77
CA SER A 156 14.02 -25.39 8.60
C SER A 156 14.96 -24.33 8.00
N GLY A 157 15.21 -23.25 8.73
CA GLY A 157 16.03 -22.11 8.27
C GLY A 157 15.45 -20.73 8.57
N LEU A 158 14.24 -20.64 9.13
CA LEU A 158 13.69 -19.37 9.61
C LEU A 158 14.34 -18.94 10.95
N PRO A 159 14.56 -17.63 11.17
CA PRO A 159 15.10 -17.12 12.43
C PRO A 159 14.20 -17.50 13.62
N SER A 160 14.84 -17.92 14.71
CA SER A 160 14.19 -18.45 15.92
C SER A 160 13.74 -17.37 16.90
N THR A 161 14.26 -16.14 16.78
CA THR A 161 13.90 -15.00 17.64
C THR A 161 13.55 -13.75 16.83
N PRO A 162 12.75 -12.81 17.39
CA PRO A 162 12.48 -11.51 16.74
C PRO A 162 13.77 -10.71 16.44
N LYS A 163 14.80 -10.87 17.27
CA LYS A 163 16.11 -10.24 17.05
C LYS A 163 16.82 -10.83 15.84
N GLU A 164 16.91 -12.14 15.73
CA GLU A 164 17.47 -12.80 14.54
C GLU A 164 16.68 -12.44 13.26
N ALA A 165 15.35 -12.25 13.38
CA ALA A 165 14.52 -11.80 12.27
C ALA A 165 14.77 -10.34 11.87
N ALA A 166 14.93 -9.43 12.84
CA ALA A 166 15.30 -8.04 12.60
C ALA A 166 16.71 -7.94 11.98
N ASP A 167 17.70 -8.61 12.57
CA ASP A 167 19.09 -8.62 12.10
C ASP A 167 19.19 -9.21 10.68
N ALA A 168 18.44 -10.29 10.38
CA ALA A 168 18.38 -10.86 9.03
C ALA A 168 17.65 -9.96 8.02
N ALA A 169 16.57 -9.28 8.42
CA ALA A 169 15.85 -8.34 7.55
C ALA A 169 16.73 -7.13 7.18
N LEU A 170 17.47 -6.58 8.15
CA LEU A 170 18.44 -5.51 7.92
C LEU A 170 19.57 -5.96 7.00
N ALA A 171 20.16 -7.14 7.25
CA ALA A 171 21.22 -7.70 6.40
C ALA A 171 20.75 -7.99 4.96
N ALA A 172 19.47 -8.33 4.76
CA ALA A 172 18.90 -8.55 3.43
C ALA A 172 18.74 -7.24 2.62
N ILE A 173 18.51 -6.10 3.27
CA ILE A 173 18.34 -4.80 2.58
C ILE A 173 19.62 -3.97 2.52
N ASP A 174 20.58 -4.17 3.44
CA ASP A 174 21.83 -3.39 3.53
C ASP A 174 22.60 -3.23 2.19
N PRO A 175 22.73 -4.23 1.32
CA PRO A 175 23.43 -4.07 0.03
C PRO A 175 22.83 -2.98 -0.88
N THR A 176 21.54 -2.66 -0.70
CA THR A 176 20.80 -1.68 -1.52
C THR A 176 20.31 -0.46 -0.73
N THR A 177 20.31 -0.54 0.60
CA THR A 177 19.61 0.40 1.50
C THR A 177 20.48 0.72 2.70
N GLU A 178 20.78 1.99 2.92
CA GLU A 178 21.29 2.44 4.21
C GLU A 178 20.14 2.55 5.21
N VAL A 179 20.34 2.04 6.43
CA VAL A 179 19.34 2.10 7.49
C VAL A 179 19.93 2.83 8.69
N ALA A 180 19.30 3.92 9.10
CA ALA A 180 19.75 4.77 10.20
C ALA A 180 18.58 5.10 11.15
N THR A 181 18.89 5.56 12.35
CA THR A 181 17.90 6.17 13.27
C THR A 181 18.26 7.63 13.47
N THR A 182 17.32 8.54 13.26
CA THR A 182 17.58 10.00 13.26
C THR A 182 17.14 10.71 14.54
N GLY A 183 16.81 9.94 15.58
CA GLY A 183 16.40 10.46 16.89
C GLY A 183 14.90 10.37 17.11
N ALA A 184 14.36 11.33 17.85
CA ALA A 184 12.94 11.42 18.18
C ALA A 184 12.18 12.35 17.24
N ALA A 185 10.88 12.11 17.11
CA ALA A 185 9.91 13.01 16.48
C ALA A 185 8.60 12.95 17.25
N GLU A 186 7.72 13.94 17.07
CA GLU A 186 6.34 13.88 17.55
C GLU A 186 5.39 13.53 16.39
N VAL A 187 4.41 12.64 16.63
CA VAL A 187 3.31 12.32 15.70
C VAL A 187 2.02 12.19 16.49
N ALA A 188 0.96 12.89 16.07
CA ALA A 188 -0.35 12.88 16.75
C ALA A 188 -0.27 13.15 18.27
N GLY A 189 0.66 14.01 18.71
CA GLY A 189 0.90 14.32 20.13
C GLY A 189 1.63 13.22 20.90
N ARG A 190 2.40 12.36 20.21
CA ARG A 190 3.14 11.24 20.80
C ARG A 190 4.59 11.19 20.36
N ASP A 191 5.47 10.92 21.31
CA ASP A 191 6.89 10.71 21.07
C ASP A 191 7.11 9.43 20.26
N ALA A 192 7.96 9.52 19.24
CA ALA A 192 8.25 8.43 18.32
C ALA A 192 9.74 8.41 17.93
N TYR A 193 10.28 7.23 17.68
CA TYR A 193 11.60 7.05 17.08
C TYR A 193 11.52 7.11 15.55
N GLU A 194 12.41 7.82 14.88
CA GLU A 194 12.52 7.77 13.42
C GLU A 194 13.54 6.71 12.96
N LEU A 195 13.05 5.76 12.14
CA LEU A 195 13.85 4.87 11.30
C LEU A 195 13.90 5.44 9.87
N VAL A 196 15.10 5.62 9.32
CA VAL A 196 15.32 6.16 7.98
C VAL A 196 15.96 5.11 7.08
N LEU A 197 15.38 4.92 5.90
CA LEU A 197 15.84 4.00 4.86
C LEU A 197 16.23 4.81 3.62
N THR A 198 17.49 4.77 3.22
CA THR A 198 18.03 5.57 2.10
C THR A 198 18.57 4.64 1.00
N PRO A 199 18.07 4.74 -0.25
CA PRO A 199 18.61 3.96 -1.36
C PRO A 199 20.09 4.26 -1.61
N ARG A 200 20.92 3.23 -1.73
CA ARG A 200 22.35 3.37 -2.03
C ARG A 200 22.62 3.66 -3.52
N ASP A 201 21.75 3.20 -4.43
CA ASP A 201 21.87 3.52 -5.86
C ASP A 201 21.29 4.89 -6.19
N THR A 202 22.19 5.79 -6.62
CA THR A 202 21.87 7.15 -7.05
C THR A 202 20.92 7.25 -8.25
N LYS A 203 20.66 6.18 -9.00
CA LYS A 203 19.66 6.16 -10.08
C LYS A 203 18.21 6.11 -9.59
N SER A 204 17.98 5.78 -8.32
CA SER A 204 16.64 5.85 -7.75
C SER A 204 16.16 7.30 -7.64
N LEU A 205 14.86 7.49 -7.89
CA LEU A 205 14.14 8.73 -7.61
C LEU A 205 13.68 8.83 -6.15
N VAL A 206 13.70 7.73 -5.40
CA VAL A 206 13.50 7.76 -3.95
C VAL A 206 14.79 8.30 -3.31
N GLY A 207 14.67 9.33 -2.47
CA GLY A 207 15.78 9.88 -1.70
C GLY A 207 15.91 9.24 -0.32
N GLN A 208 14.78 9.07 0.38
CA GLN A 208 14.69 8.42 1.69
C GLN A 208 13.23 8.02 1.97
N VAL A 209 13.04 6.98 2.77
CA VAL A 209 11.79 6.68 3.48
C VAL A 209 12.04 6.90 4.97
N ARG A 210 11.11 7.55 5.67
CA ARG A 210 11.15 7.71 7.14
C ARG A 210 9.93 7.05 7.76
N LEU A 211 10.15 6.21 8.75
CA LEU A 211 9.14 5.52 9.54
C LEU A 211 9.24 6.01 10.98
N ALA A 212 8.21 6.68 11.48
CA ALA A 212 8.11 7.04 12.90
C ALA A 212 7.36 5.93 13.67
N ILE A 213 7.95 5.44 14.75
CA ILE A 213 7.46 4.33 15.58
C ILE A 213 7.22 4.85 16.99
N ASP A 214 6.01 4.64 17.54
CA ASP A 214 5.64 5.11 18.89
C ASP A 214 6.64 4.64 19.96
N ALA A 215 7.07 5.55 20.82
CA ALA A 215 8.11 5.27 21.81
C ALA A 215 7.65 4.34 22.96
N ALA A 216 6.34 4.16 23.16
CA ALA A 216 5.76 3.38 24.26
C ALA A 216 5.01 2.11 23.81
N GLU A 217 4.24 2.22 22.72
CA GLU A 217 3.38 1.15 22.18
C GLU A 217 3.98 0.49 20.94
N HIS A 218 5.08 1.04 20.42
CA HIS A 218 5.92 0.49 19.35
C HIS A 218 5.21 0.25 18.00
N ILE A 219 4.12 0.96 17.75
CA ILE A 219 3.40 0.91 16.47
C ILE A 219 3.92 1.97 15.47
N PRO A 220 3.77 1.75 14.15
CA PRO A 220 3.97 2.79 13.14
C PRO A 220 2.96 3.94 13.30
N LEU A 221 3.46 5.17 13.47
CA LEU A 221 2.64 6.38 13.52
C LEU A 221 2.70 7.21 12.24
N ARG A 222 3.84 7.20 11.52
CA ARG A 222 4.05 7.91 10.26
C ARG A 222 4.96 7.13 9.32
N VAL A 223 4.66 7.15 8.03
CA VAL A 223 5.59 6.81 6.93
C VAL A 223 5.67 8.01 6.01
N ASP A 224 6.86 8.53 5.73
CA ASP A 224 7.13 9.57 4.73
C ASP A 224 8.09 9.03 3.65
N VAL A 225 7.77 9.16 2.37
CA VAL A 225 8.67 8.89 1.24
C VAL A 225 9.05 10.22 0.60
N TYR A 226 10.34 10.52 0.54
CA TYR A 226 10.87 11.73 -0.08
C TYR A 226 11.45 11.39 -1.45
N ALA A 227 11.11 12.19 -2.46
CA ALA A 227 11.84 12.17 -3.70
C ALA A 227 13.28 12.65 -3.50
N LYS A 228 14.18 12.24 -4.40
CA LYS A 228 15.60 12.61 -4.34
C LYS A 228 15.75 14.13 -4.38
N ASN A 229 16.50 14.67 -3.42
CA ASN A 229 16.69 16.11 -3.16
C ASN A 229 15.42 16.89 -2.72
N ALA A 230 14.29 16.23 -2.45
CA ALA A 230 13.08 16.90 -1.97
C ALA A 230 13.15 17.17 -0.46
N THR A 231 12.73 18.38 -0.06
CA THR A 231 12.61 18.79 1.36
C THR A 231 11.21 18.54 1.94
N LYS A 232 10.28 18.06 1.11
CA LYS A 232 8.90 17.68 1.49
C LYS A 232 8.64 16.24 1.07
N PRO A 233 7.82 15.47 1.81
CA PRO A 233 7.45 14.12 1.42
C PRO A 233 6.64 14.12 0.12
N SER A 234 7.06 13.28 -0.82
CA SER A 234 6.33 12.95 -2.04
C SER A 234 5.31 11.83 -1.83
N VAL A 235 5.34 11.09 -0.71
CA VAL A 235 4.26 10.29 -0.10
C VAL A 235 4.33 10.48 1.41
N ARG A 236 3.21 10.54 2.12
CA ARG A 236 3.12 10.41 3.58
C ARG A 236 1.87 9.59 3.95
N VAL A 237 1.94 8.89 5.06
CA VAL A 237 0.81 8.25 5.73
C VAL A 237 1.02 8.51 7.19
N ALA A 238 0.12 9.22 7.88
CA ALA A 238 0.32 9.60 9.27
C ALA A 238 -0.99 9.53 10.05
N PHE A 239 -0.92 9.12 11.31
CA PHE A 239 -1.98 9.47 12.25
C PHE A 239 -1.98 10.99 12.47
N GLU A 240 -3.14 11.61 12.30
CA GLU A 240 -3.41 12.97 12.81
C GLU A 240 -3.82 12.92 14.29
N GLN A 241 -4.51 11.84 14.67
CA GLN A 241 -4.99 11.57 16.02
C GLN A 241 -4.92 10.07 16.29
N VAL A 242 -4.44 9.68 17.47
CA VAL A 242 -4.41 8.27 17.90
C VAL A 242 -4.70 8.15 19.40
N SER A 243 -5.48 7.15 19.78
CA SER A 243 -5.61 6.64 21.14
C SER A 243 -5.35 5.12 21.15
N PHE A 244 -4.79 4.62 22.25
CA PHE A 244 -4.55 3.19 22.52
C PHE A 244 -5.59 2.58 23.48
N ASP A 245 -6.62 3.34 23.83
CA ASP A 245 -7.78 2.83 24.54
C ASP A 245 -8.48 1.76 23.69
N VAL A 246 -9.08 0.76 24.34
CA VAL A 246 -9.90 -0.26 23.67
C VAL A 246 -11.20 0.39 23.19
N PRO A 247 -11.47 0.43 21.87
CA PRO A 247 -12.71 1.03 21.38
C PRO A 247 -13.94 0.24 21.82
N ASP A 248 -15.05 0.95 22.03
CA ASP A 248 -16.33 0.35 22.40
C ASP A 248 -16.77 -0.73 21.41
N ALA A 249 -17.41 -1.78 21.92
CA ALA A 249 -17.85 -2.92 21.09
C ALA A 249 -18.81 -2.50 19.95
N GLU A 250 -19.55 -1.41 20.14
CA GLU A 250 -20.46 -0.82 19.13
C GLU A 250 -19.73 -0.34 17.88
N GLN A 251 -18.45 0.03 17.97
CA GLN A 251 -17.65 0.44 16.80
C GLN A 251 -17.47 -0.69 15.78
N PHE A 252 -17.62 -1.94 16.21
CA PHE A 252 -17.48 -3.15 15.39
C PHE A 252 -18.82 -3.81 15.05
N ALA A 253 -19.95 -3.20 15.44
CA ALA A 253 -21.28 -3.67 15.06
C ALA A 253 -21.72 -2.94 13.78
N PHE A 254 -21.90 -3.69 12.69
CA PHE A 254 -22.52 -3.12 11.49
C PHE A 254 -24.02 -2.91 11.72
N ASN A 255 -24.45 -1.64 11.70
CA ASN A 255 -25.85 -1.26 11.86
C ASN A 255 -26.32 -0.53 10.58
N PRO A 256 -26.88 -1.25 9.59
CA PRO A 256 -27.22 -0.66 8.30
C PRO A 256 -28.30 0.43 8.42
N PRO A 257 -28.18 1.56 7.70
CA PRO A 257 -29.21 2.59 7.70
C PRO A 257 -30.51 2.10 7.04
N PRO A 258 -31.66 2.73 7.32
CA PRO A 258 -32.94 2.36 6.72
C PRO A 258 -32.90 2.34 5.18
N GLY A 259 -33.37 1.24 4.58
CA GLY A 259 -33.38 1.06 3.13
C GLY A 259 -32.05 0.61 2.51
N ALA A 260 -31.02 0.33 3.33
CA ALA A 260 -29.79 -0.32 2.89
C ALA A 260 -30.07 -1.67 2.21
N LYS A 261 -29.35 -1.96 1.13
CA LYS A 261 -29.31 -3.29 0.52
C LYS A 261 -28.12 -4.04 1.08
N VAL A 262 -28.34 -5.24 1.62
CA VAL A 262 -27.27 -6.11 2.14
C VAL A 262 -27.26 -7.40 1.33
N ASP A 263 -26.13 -7.67 0.69
CA ASP A 263 -25.89 -8.89 -0.07
C ASP A 263 -25.07 -9.88 0.78
N GLU A 264 -25.58 -11.10 0.96
CA GLU A 264 -24.90 -12.19 1.67
C GLU A 264 -23.92 -12.91 0.73
N ALA A 265 -22.66 -12.49 0.74
CA ALA A 265 -21.56 -13.10 0.00
C ALA A 265 -21.01 -14.33 0.75
N GLY A 266 -21.76 -15.43 0.71
CA GLY A 266 -21.40 -16.70 1.34
C GLY A 266 -19.98 -17.17 1.01
N SER A 267 -19.10 -17.20 2.02
CA SER A 267 -17.72 -17.72 2.00
C SER A 267 -16.85 -17.33 0.78
N VAL A 268 -16.99 -16.10 0.26
CA VAL A 268 -16.20 -15.62 -0.89
C VAL A 268 -14.69 -15.47 -0.58
N PHE A 269 -14.31 -15.52 0.71
CA PHE A 269 -12.92 -15.43 1.18
C PHE A 269 -12.27 -16.78 1.53
N GLY A 270 -12.92 -17.91 1.21
CA GLY A 270 -12.36 -19.25 1.38
C GLY A 270 -11.64 -19.79 0.13
N PRO A 271 -10.67 -20.71 0.26
CA PRO A 271 -9.94 -21.29 -0.89
C PRO A 271 -10.78 -22.20 -1.81
N ASP A 272 -12.06 -22.45 -1.48
CA ASP A 272 -13.04 -23.17 -2.31
C ASP A 272 -14.07 -22.23 -2.97
N ALA A 273 -13.85 -20.91 -2.97
CA ALA A 273 -14.66 -19.98 -3.76
C ALA A 273 -14.50 -20.31 -5.26
N ALA A 274 -15.59 -20.81 -5.86
CA ALA A 274 -15.73 -21.32 -7.23
C ALA A 274 -15.17 -22.73 -7.53
N LYS A 275 -15.97 -23.75 -7.22
CA LYS A 275 -16.12 -24.93 -8.11
C LYS A 275 -17.42 -24.82 -8.91
N PRO A 276 -17.41 -24.39 -10.18
CA PRO A 276 -18.45 -24.80 -11.11
C PRO A 276 -18.33 -26.31 -11.34
N GLU A 277 -19.46 -27.02 -11.37
CA GLU A 277 -19.47 -28.46 -11.66
C GLU A 277 -18.87 -28.73 -13.06
N GLY A 278 -17.80 -29.54 -13.11
CA GLY A 278 -17.29 -30.10 -14.37
C GLY A 278 -15.76 -30.06 -14.60
N ALA A 279 -15.00 -29.26 -13.86
CA ALA A 279 -13.54 -29.15 -14.08
C ALA A 279 -12.73 -30.22 -13.32
N LYS A 280 -11.85 -30.95 -14.03
CA LYS A 280 -10.91 -31.92 -13.42
C LYS A 280 -9.78 -31.19 -12.67
N PRO A 281 -9.18 -31.79 -11.62
CA PRO A 281 -8.19 -31.10 -10.78
C PRO A 281 -6.87 -30.90 -11.53
N GLY A 282 -6.48 -29.63 -11.71
CA GLY A 282 -5.16 -29.21 -12.19
C GLY A 282 -4.68 -28.03 -11.34
N ALA A 283 -3.39 -28.02 -10.97
CA ALA A 283 -2.82 -27.14 -9.94
C ALA A 283 -3.16 -25.64 -10.09
N ILE A 284 -3.70 -25.04 -9.02
CA ILE A 284 -3.85 -23.60 -8.89
C ILE A 284 -2.46 -22.98 -8.63
N LYS A 285 -1.96 -22.18 -9.57
CA LYS A 285 -0.89 -21.21 -9.30
C LYS A 285 -1.51 -19.90 -8.79
N PRO A 286 -0.86 -19.15 -7.89
CA PRO A 286 -1.37 -17.85 -7.45
C PRO A 286 -1.29 -16.87 -8.61
N GLN A 287 -2.44 -16.41 -9.12
CA GLN A 287 -2.49 -15.28 -10.03
C GLN A 287 -2.61 -13.99 -9.22
N ALA A 288 -1.51 -13.24 -9.11
CA ALA A 288 -1.63 -11.80 -8.92
C ALA A 288 -2.40 -11.23 -10.12
N GLY A 289 -3.34 -10.33 -9.88
CA GLY A 289 -4.28 -9.84 -10.89
C GLY A 289 -3.55 -9.34 -12.15
N LYS A 290 -3.73 -10.03 -13.27
CA LYS A 290 -3.20 -9.61 -14.56
C LYS A 290 -3.83 -8.25 -14.91
N PRO A 291 -3.06 -7.22 -15.32
CA PRO A 291 -3.63 -6.03 -15.92
C PRO A 291 -4.47 -6.47 -17.14
N ALA A 292 -5.73 -6.09 -17.19
CA ALA A 292 -6.59 -6.39 -18.32
C ALA A 292 -5.95 -5.81 -19.59
N GLY A 293 -5.66 -6.68 -20.57
CA GLY A 293 -5.02 -6.33 -21.84
C GLY A 293 -3.55 -6.71 -21.99
N ALA A 294 -2.76 -6.89 -20.93
CA ALA A 294 -1.32 -7.12 -21.08
C ALA A 294 -0.97 -8.48 -21.76
N GLU A 295 -0.19 -8.41 -22.84
CA GLU A 295 0.37 -9.57 -23.53
C GLU A 295 1.65 -10.05 -22.83
N GLY A 296 1.66 -11.34 -22.47
CA GLY A 296 2.73 -11.94 -21.66
C GLY A 296 2.53 -11.77 -20.14
N GLU A 297 3.54 -12.19 -19.38
CA GLU A 297 3.69 -11.92 -17.95
C GLU A 297 4.62 -10.72 -17.77
N PRO A 298 4.33 -9.78 -16.85
CA PRO A 298 5.21 -8.66 -16.58
C PRO A 298 6.57 -9.16 -16.06
N LYS A 299 7.65 -8.58 -16.57
CA LYS A 299 9.03 -8.92 -16.20
C LYS A 299 9.63 -7.82 -15.35
N VAL A 300 10.56 -8.17 -14.47
CA VAL A 300 11.34 -7.21 -13.69
C VAL A 300 12.78 -7.23 -14.20
N ILE A 301 13.36 -6.05 -14.41
CA ILE A 301 14.74 -5.81 -14.81
C ILE A 301 15.44 -5.07 -13.67
N GLY A 302 16.61 -5.54 -13.25
CA GLY A 302 17.31 -5.00 -12.09
C GLY A 302 16.76 -5.50 -10.76
N GLU A 303 17.26 -4.92 -9.67
CA GLU A 303 16.96 -5.32 -8.29
C GLU A 303 16.80 -4.10 -7.37
N GLY A 304 16.14 -4.27 -6.22
CA GLY A 304 15.97 -3.23 -5.22
C GLY A 304 15.30 -1.94 -5.74
N TRP A 305 15.78 -0.79 -5.26
CA TRP A 305 15.25 0.55 -5.56
C TRP A 305 15.36 0.99 -7.03
N THR A 306 16.05 0.23 -7.86
CA THR A 306 16.22 0.48 -9.30
C THR A 306 15.56 -0.58 -10.19
N SER A 307 14.70 -1.42 -9.60
CA SER A 307 13.86 -2.37 -10.33
C SER A 307 12.93 -1.66 -11.33
N ILE A 308 12.92 -2.14 -12.57
CA ILE A 308 12.07 -1.66 -13.65
C ILE A 308 11.12 -2.80 -14.03
N VAL A 309 9.82 -2.56 -13.91
CA VAL A 309 8.79 -3.48 -14.42
C VAL A 309 8.56 -3.19 -15.90
N THR A 310 8.53 -4.23 -16.73
CA THR A 310 8.17 -4.13 -18.14
C THR A 310 7.05 -5.09 -18.54
N ALA A 311 6.17 -4.63 -19.43
CA ALA A 311 5.10 -5.41 -20.03
C ALA A 311 4.90 -4.97 -21.49
N LYS A 312 4.26 -5.80 -22.31
CA LYS A 312 3.77 -5.40 -23.64
C LYS A 312 2.26 -5.22 -23.56
N LEU A 313 1.78 -4.04 -23.94
CA LEU A 313 0.37 -3.78 -24.18
C LEU A 313 -0.04 -4.41 -25.53
N PRO A 314 -1.31 -4.77 -25.72
CA PRO A 314 -1.75 -5.34 -26.99
C PRO A 314 -1.67 -4.24 -28.06
N GLU A 315 -1.54 -4.60 -29.34
CA GLU A 315 -1.24 -3.63 -30.41
C GLU A 315 -2.31 -2.54 -30.61
N SER A 316 -3.51 -2.69 -30.01
CA SER A 316 -4.47 -1.61 -29.89
C SER A 316 -5.04 -1.47 -28.46
N PRO A 317 -4.37 -0.70 -27.58
CA PRO A 317 -4.92 -0.31 -26.28
C PRO A 317 -6.10 0.66 -26.46
N ALA A 318 -6.13 1.38 -27.58
CA ALA A 318 -7.19 2.30 -27.95
C ALA A 318 -8.51 1.57 -28.23
N ASP A 319 -8.48 0.45 -28.97
CA ASP A 319 -9.69 -0.34 -29.24
C ASP A 319 -10.19 -1.06 -27.99
N ALA A 320 -9.29 -1.55 -27.12
CA ALA A 320 -9.67 -2.11 -25.82
C ALA A 320 -10.31 -1.09 -24.86
N ALA A 321 -9.91 0.20 -24.95
CA ALA A 321 -10.56 1.29 -24.23
C ALA A 321 -11.83 1.82 -24.91
N ALA A 322 -12.04 1.50 -26.20
CA ALA A 322 -13.16 2.00 -27.01
C ALA A 322 -14.48 1.25 -26.77
N GLU A 323 -14.49 0.11 -26.09
CA GLU A 323 -15.73 -0.57 -25.67
C GLU A 323 -16.58 0.29 -24.71
N SER A 324 -15.97 1.28 -24.07
CA SER A 324 -16.65 2.38 -23.37
C SER A 324 -16.11 3.72 -23.87
N GLY A 325 -16.85 4.43 -24.74
CA GLY A 325 -16.33 5.60 -25.47
C GLY A 325 -15.71 6.72 -24.63
N GLU A 326 -16.14 6.89 -23.38
CA GLU A 326 -15.57 7.86 -22.42
C GLU A 326 -14.12 7.50 -22.01
N GLY A 327 -13.81 6.19 -21.91
CA GLY A 327 -12.49 5.68 -21.56
C GLY A 327 -11.44 5.90 -22.66
N ALA A 328 -11.84 5.79 -23.94
CA ALA A 328 -10.95 6.07 -25.07
C ALA A 328 -10.58 7.55 -25.19
N GLU A 329 -11.52 8.48 -24.94
CA GLU A 329 -11.22 9.92 -24.94
C GLU A 329 -10.30 10.30 -23.78
N PHE A 330 -10.54 9.74 -22.58
CA PHE A 330 -9.65 9.90 -21.43
C PHE A 330 -8.24 9.37 -21.72
N ALA A 331 -8.13 8.14 -22.24
CA ALA A 331 -6.83 7.51 -22.54
C ALA A 331 -6.04 8.33 -23.58
N LYS A 332 -6.71 8.82 -24.62
CA LYS A 332 -6.09 9.69 -25.62
C LYS A 332 -5.65 11.03 -25.03
N GLY A 333 -6.51 11.69 -24.26
CA GLY A 333 -6.19 12.95 -23.58
C GLY A 333 -5.01 12.80 -22.62
N PHE A 334 -4.95 11.69 -21.89
CA PHE A 334 -3.82 11.36 -21.00
C PHE A 334 -2.52 11.14 -21.77
N LEU A 335 -2.54 10.36 -22.86
CA LEU A 335 -1.38 10.16 -23.73
C LEU A 335 -0.87 11.48 -24.32
N ASP A 336 -1.75 12.41 -24.68
CA ASP A 336 -1.37 13.72 -25.20
C ASP A 336 -0.75 14.65 -24.15
N THR A 337 -0.93 14.40 -22.84
CA THR A 337 -0.15 15.08 -21.78
C THR A 337 1.29 14.59 -21.66
N MET A 338 1.61 13.40 -22.18
CA MET A 338 2.96 12.83 -22.07
C MET A 338 3.88 13.37 -23.18
N PRO A 339 5.04 14.00 -22.85
CA PRO A 339 6.03 14.40 -23.84
C PRO A 339 6.51 13.22 -24.68
N LYS A 340 6.65 13.46 -25.99
CA LYS A 340 7.28 12.52 -26.92
C LYS A 340 8.79 12.51 -26.72
N VAL A 341 9.37 11.32 -26.73
CA VAL A 341 10.80 11.07 -26.52
C VAL A 341 11.29 10.00 -27.51
N SER A 342 12.57 10.00 -27.85
CA SER A 342 13.17 9.01 -28.75
C SER A 342 14.64 8.77 -28.46
N GLY A 343 15.12 7.58 -28.78
CA GLY A 343 16.51 7.13 -28.61
C GLY A 343 16.82 5.95 -29.52
N GLU A 344 17.90 5.21 -29.22
CA GLU A 344 18.29 4.02 -29.99
C GLU A 344 17.23 2.89 -29.94
N TRP A 345 16.44 2.86 -28.87
CA TRP A 345 15.30 1.96 -28.64
C TRP A 345 14.04 2.30 -29.46
N GLY A 346 14.04 3.42 -30.20
CA GLY A 346 12.90 3.90 -31.00
C GLY A 346 12.29 5.20 -30.48
N SER A 347 10.97 5.33 -30.58
CA SER A 347 10.20 6.49 -30.11
C SER A 347 9.05 6.08 -29.20
N GLY A 348 8.59 7.02 -28.39
CA GLY A 348 7.51 6.80 -27.43
C GLY A 348 7.15 8.06 -26.65
N ARG A 349 6.51 7.86 -25.50
CA ARG A 349 6.04 8.90 -24.60
C ARG A 349 6.48 8.61 -23.17
N LEU A 350 6.94 9.66 -22.47
CA LEU A 350 7.40 9.57 -21.08
C LEU A 350 6.41 10.25 -20.15
N LEU A 351 6.00 9.56 -19.08
CA LEU A 351 5.40 10.16 -17.89
C LEU A 351 6.47 10.18 -16.79
N SER A 352 6.69 11.34 -16.17
CA SER A 352 7.63 11.49 -15.05
C SER A 352 6.91 12.17 -13.89
N GLY A 353 7.01 11.57 -12.70
CA GLY A 353 6.65 12.18 -11.42
C GLY A 353 7.87 12.32 -10.51
N ALA A 354 7.63 12.77 -9.27
CA ALA A 354 8.69 12.95 -8.29
C ALA A 354 9.37 11.63 -7.84
N LEU A 355 8.61 10.52 -7.81
CA LEU A 355 9.07 9.21 -7.32
C LEU A 355 9.15 8.13 -8.40
N PHE A 356 8.70 8.40 -9.63
CA PHE A 356 8.57 7.37 -10.65
C PHE A 356 8.74 7.94 -12.07
N THR A 357 9.12 7.07 -12.99
CA THR A 357 8.99 7.27 -14.43
C THR A 357 8.23 6.11 -15.07
N VAL A 358 7.50 6.40 -16.14
CA VAL A 358 6.91 5.41 -17.04
C VAL A 358 7.23 5.80 -18.47
N LEU A 359 7.79 4.87 -19.24
CA LEU A 359 8.00 4.97 -20.68
C LEU A 359 6.99 4.04 -21.38
N LEU A 360 6.19 4.59 -22.27
CA LEU A 360 5.39 3.84 -23.23
C LEU A 360 6.02 4.03 -24.61
N THR A 361 6.52 2.96 -25.21
CA THR A 361 7.10 2.97 -26.56
C THR A 361 6.01 2.84 -27.62
N ASP A 362 6.26 3.34 -28.83
CA ASP A 362 5.31 3.28 -29.95
C ASP A 362 5.07 1.83 -30.45
N ASP A 363 5.95 0.88 -30.11
CA ASP A 363 5.75 -0.57 -30.35
C ASP A 363 5.02 -1.29 -29.19
N GLY A 364 4.39 -0.53 -28.29
CA GLY A 364 3.49 -1.03 -27.25
C GLY A 364 4.18 -1.60 -26.01
N ARG A 365 5.49 -1.41 -25.83
CA ARG A 365 6.19 -1.81 -24.60
C ARG A 365 6.05 -0.72 -23.55
N VAL A 366 5.82 -1.13 -22.32
CA VAL A 366 5.79 -0.25 -21.14
C VAL A 366 6.97 -0.61 -20.26
N PHE A 367 7.65 0.40 -19.73
CA PHE A 367 8.68 0.30 -18.71
C PHE A 367 8.33 1.28 -17.59
N ALA A 368 8.30 0.82 -16.33
CA ALA A 368 7.94 1.63 -15.19
C ALA A 368 8.86 1.32 -14.00
N GLY A 369 9.33 2.36 -13.29
CA GLY A 369 10.17 2.18 -12.12
C GLY A 369 10.40 3.48 -11.34
N ALA A 370 10.92 3.33 -10.12
CA ALA A 370 11.32 4.46 -9.27
C ALA A 370 12.71 5.01 -9.68
N VAL A 371 12.92 5.22 -10.98
CA VAL A 371 14.24 5.51 -11.59
C VAL A 371 14.19 6.70 -12.54
N THR A 372 15.37 7.26 -12.88
CA THR A 372 15.49 8.30 -13.90
C THR A 372 15.06 7.82 -15.29
N ALA A 373 14.64 8.74 -16.16
CA ALA A 373 14.26 8.42 -17.54
C ALA A 373 15.38 7.71 -18.31
N ASP A 374 16.64 8.12 -18.12
CA ASP A 374 17.82 7.49 -18.72
C ASP A 374 17.98 6.01 -18.31
N ALA A 375 17.54 5.63 -17.12
CA ALA A 375 17.56 4.22 -16.68
C ALA A 375 16.49 3.39 -17.40
N LEU A 376 15.34 3.98 -17.76
CA LEU A 376 14.36 3.33 -18.64
C LEU A 376 14.90 3.23 -20.08
N TYR A 377 15.51 4.30 -20.60
CA TYR A 377 16.08 4.31 -21.95
C TYR A 377 17.23 3.31 -22.15
N ALA A 378 17.95 2.95 -21.08
CA ALA A 378 19.02 1.97 -21.13
C ALA A 378 18.54 0.51 -21.16
N VAL A 379 17.25 0.24 -20.94
CA VAL A 379 16.66 -1.12 -20.91
C VAL A 379 15.49 -1.30 -21.88
N ALA A 380 15.07 -0.23 -22.55
CA ALA A 380 14.14 -0.23 -23.68
C ALA A 380 14.84 -0.60 -25.00
#